data_AF-A0A1V5HVA7-F1
#
_entry.id   AF-A0A1V5HVA7-F1
#
_cell.length_a   1.000
_cell.length_b   1.000
_cell.length_c   1.000
_cell.angle_alpha   90.00
_cell.angle_beta   90.00
_cell.angle_gamma   90.00
#
_symmetry.space_group_name_H-M   'P 1'
#
loop_
_entity.id
_entity.type
_entity.pdbx_description
1 polymer ?
#
loop_
_entity_poly.entity_id
_entity_poly.type
_entity_poly.pdbx_seq_one_letter_code
_entity_poly.pdbx_strand_id
1 'polypeptide(L)'
;MTAPKKAKGAKSLSQAAFKLYQKDWKKDLTVSFTFLLVAAMILALGYLAAWSLFLTIPLILIPFLFAIQMSISSYKGGAPLSNRVFFHFFGLYFNPNEPFFGVYRVWLAFLKAFLTFWLLLFGIGLSFSGIGNATWPEFSEALKHFTSLVDSGSAQEVVDYLNGSMPLLLFQKVVMLSSLLPASYFFVHSVSVCTLNPYVRMSLAGAPARVANSIFAGGFRSVRHSLYKEYYKALYLGVILLVVGLGAGVTLGSLLTLAPEQIYILALAGAALTLAFYLPYFFNVIELLATRYEKSFADYSIHLAEQTLSQMKQEHTVSPEEAKKYEQELADAKKGKAPKDDDDDSDSSD
;
A
#
# COMPACT_ATOMS: atom_id res chain seq x y z
N MET A 1 -23.61 -11.92 -1.56
CA MET A 1 -22.70 -11.31 -2.54
C MET A 1 -22.55 -12.27 -3.70
N THR A 2 -23.07 -11.93 -4.88
CA THR A 2 -22.84 -12.71 -6.10
C THR A 2 -21.42 -12.42 -6.59
N ALA A 3 -20.57 -13.44 -6.62
CA ALA A 3 -19.22 -13.33 -7.18
C ALA A 3 -19.31 -12.78 -8.61
N PRO A 4 -18.44 -11.84 -9.02
CA PRO A 4 -18.41 -11.37 -10.39
C PRO A 4 -18.21 -12.57 -11.32
N LYS A 5 -19.06 -12.69 -12.37
CA LYS A 5 -19.00 -13.76 -13.36
C LYS A 5 -17.55 -13.97 -13.81
N LYS A 6 -17.02 -15.17 -13.57
CA LYS A 6 -15.69 -15.61 -14.00
C LYS A 6 -15.47 -15.17 -15.45
N ALA A 7 -14.53 -14.25 -15.66
CA ALA A 7 -14.10 -13.89 -17.00
C ALA A 7 -13.37 -15.10 -17.62
N LYS A 8 -14.12 -16.01 -18.24
CA LYS A 8 -13.58 -17.09 -19.09
C LYS A 8 -12.92 -16.45 -20.32
N GLY A 9 -11.67 -16.83 -20.58
CA GLY A 9 -10.81 -16.32 -21.65
C GLY A 9 -9.72 -15.40 -21.10
N ALA A 10 -8.45 -15.84 -21.16
CA ALA A 10 -7.27 -15.20 -20.58
C ALA A 10 -6.94 -13.85 -21.24
N LYS A 11 -7.80 -12.85 -21.03
CA LYS A 11 -7.44 -11.44 -21.18
C LYS A 11 -6.44 -11.11 -20.07
N SER A 12 -5.39 -10.38 -20.42
CA SER A 12 -4.41 -9.93 -19.43
C SER A 12 -5.12 -9.16 -18.30
N LEU A 13 -4.64 -9.32 -17.06
CA LEU A 13 -5.27 -8.72 -15.88
C LEU A 13 -5.40 -7.19 -16.01
N SER A 14 -4.41 -6.55 -16.63
CA SER A 14 -4.41 -5.13 -16.95
C SER A 14 -5.53 -4.74 -17.92
N GLN A 15 -5.78 -5.52 -18.97
CA GLN A 15 -6.89 -5.27 -19.91
C GLN A 15 -8.25 -5.44 -19.25
N ALA A 16 -8.42 -6.44 -18.38
CA ALA A 16 -9.66 -6.64 -17.64
C ALA A 16 -9.93 -5.47 -16.69
N ALA A 17 -8.91 -5.05 -15.92
CA ALA A 17 -9.01 -3.90 -15.02
C ALA A 17 -9.29 -2.60 -15.79
N PHE A 18 -8.65 -2.39 -16.94
CA PHE A 18 -8.85 -1.20 -17.75
C PHE A 18 -10.27 -1.11 -18.33
N LYS A 19 -10.86 -2.25 -18.74
CA LYS A 19 -12.26 -2.29 -19.20
C LYS A 19 -13.24 -1.93 -18.09
N LEU A 20 -13.01 -2.40 -16.86
CA LEU A 20 -13.80 -2.01 -15.69
C LEU A 20 -13.66 -0.52 -15.41
N TYR A 21 -12.42 -0.02 -15.41
CA TYR A 21 -12.13 1.39 -15.23
C TYR A 21 -12.85 2.27 -16.27
N GLN A 22 -12.79 1.93 -17.57
CA GLN A 22 -13.49 2.67 -18.62
C GLN A 22 -15.01 2.67 -18.46
N LYS A 23 -15.58 1.59 -17.92
CA LYS A 23 -17.03 1.48 -17.69
C LYS A 23 -17.47 2.42 -16.57
N ASP A 24 -16.71 2.49 -15.49
CA ASP A 24 -17.11 3.16 -14.24
C ASP A 24 -16.37 4.50 -13.98
N TRP A 25 -15.55 4.97 -14.94
CA TRP A 25 -14.60 6.08 -14.77
C TRP A 25 -15.20 7.36 -14.18
N LYS A 26 -16.42 7.75 -14.59
CA LYS A 26 -17.06 8.98 -14.09
C LYS A 26 -17.34 8.90 -12.59
N LYS A 27 -17.79 7.74 -12.11
CA LYS A 27 -18.09 7.51 -10.69
C LYS A 27 -16.81 7.39 -9.89
N ASP A 28 -15.87 6.63 -10.44
CA ASP A 28 -14.54 6.41 -9.89
C ASP A 28 -13.75 7.72 -9.70
N LEU A 29 -13.87 8.67 -10.63
CA LEU A 29 -13.24 10.00 -10.52
C LEU A 29 -13.74 10.82 -9.34
N THR A 30 -15.02 10.70 -8.97
CA THR A 30 -15.57 11.41 -7.80
C THR A 30 -14.89 10.93 -6.52
N VAL A 31 -14.59 9.64 -6.45
CA VAL A 31 -13.89 9.05 -5.31
C VAL A 31 -12.41 9.44 -5.30
N SER A 32 -11.74 9.43 -6.45
CA SER A 32 -10.39 9.98 -6.60
C SER A 32 -10.29 11.45 -6.18
N PHE A 33 -11.27 12.26 -6.56
CA PHE A 33 -11.31 13.67 -6.19
C PHE A 33 -11.46 13.84 -4.67
N THR A 34 -12.32 13.04 -4.03
CA THR A 34 -12.48 13.08 -2.57
C THR A 34 -11.20 12.70 -1.85
N PHE A 35 -10.50 11.64 -2.31
CA PHE A 35 -9.18 11.28 -1.81
C PHE A 35 -8.18 12.41 -1.98
N LEU A 36 -8.16 13.06 -3.15
CA LEU A 36 -7.27 14.18 -3.44
C LEU A 36 -7.50 15.36 -2.50
N LEU A 37 -8.75 15.71 -2.17
CA LEU A 37 -9.05 16.77 -1.22
C LEU A 37 -8.51 16.47 0.18
N VAL A 38 -8.68 15.23 0.66
CA VAL A 38 -8.14 14.82 1.97
C VAL A 38 -6.62 14.79 1.97
N ALA A 39 -6.02 14.26 0.91
CA ALA A 39 -4.57 14.31 0.73
C ALA A 39 -4.05 15.74 0.71
N ALA A 40 -4.72 16.66 0.00
CA ALA A 40 -4.37 18.07 -0.06
C ALA A 40 -4.46 18.75 1.31
N MET A 41 -5.50 18.49 2.10
CA MET A 41 -5.60 19.01 3.47
C MET A 41 -4.47 18.50 4.37
N ILE A 42 -4.15 17.21 4.29
CA ILE A 42 -3.06 16.59 5.05
C ILE A 42 -1.71 17.18 4.65
N LEU A 43 -1.48 17.38 3.36
CA LEU A 43 -0.24 17.98 2.85
C LEU A 43 -0.15 19.48 3.16
N ALA A 44 -1.26 20.21 3.19
CA ALA A 44 -1.30 21.59 3.65
C ALA A 44 -0.94 21.70 5.14
N LEU A 45 -1.43 20.78 5.99
CA LEU A 45 -0.98 20.67 7.38
C LEU A 45 0.51 20.31 7.46
N GLY A 46 0.98 19.42 6.59
CA GLY A 46 2.40 19.10 6.45
C GLY A 46 3.24 20.33 6.09
N TYR A 47 2.76 21.18 5.18
CA TYR A 47 3.42 22.41 4.77
C TYR A 47 3.63 23.39 5.93
N LEU A 48 2.65 23.45 6.85
CA LEU A 48 2.75 24.25 8.08
C LEU A 48 3.61 23.55 9.16
N ALA A 49 3.54 22.23 9.23
CA ALA A 49 4.19 21.42 10.25
C ALA A 49 4.52 20.03 9.69
N ALA A 50 5.75 19.84 9.18
CA ALA A 50 6.17 18.60 8.50
C ALA A 50 6.02 17.35 9.40
N TRP A 51 6.27 17.50 10.71
CA TRP A 51 6.11 16.43 11.69
C TRP A 51 4.66 15.91 11.78
N SER A 52 3.66 16.71 11.40
CA SER A 52 2.25 16.29 11.42
C SER A 52 1.98 15.13 10.46
N LEU A 53 2.76 14.98 9.38
CA LEU A 53 2.63 13.90 8.39
C LEU A 53 2.86 12.51 8.98
N PHE A 54 3.67 12.42 10.06
CA PHE A 54 3.90 11.17 10.80
C PHE A 54 2.64 10.63 11.47
N LEU A 55 1.68 11.52 11.79
CA LEU A 55 0.42 11.15 12.41
C LEU A 55 -0.71 11.12 11.39
N THR A 56 -0.80 12.14 10.55
CA THR A 56 -1.93 12.31 9.61
C THR A 56 -1.94 11.28 8.50
N ILE A 57 -0.78 10.83 7.99
CA ILE A 57 -0.75 9.78 6.96
C ILE A 57 -1.27 8.44 7.55
N PRO A 58 -0.73 7.91 8.67
CA PRO A 58 -1.18 6.62 9.19
C PRO A 58 -2.56 6.65 9.84
N LEU A 59 -2.96 7.77 10.44
CA LEU A 59 -4.22 7.89 11.19
C LEU A 59 -5.38 8.52 10.40
N ILE A 60 -5.12 9.16 9.27
CA ILE A 60 -6.18 9.80 8.49
C ILE A 60 -6.14 9.31 7.05
N LEU A 61 -5.05 9.56 6.31
CA LEU A 61 -5.00 9.29 4.87
C LEU A 61 -5.22 7.82 4.53
N ILE A 62 -4.55 6.92 5.25
CA ILE A 62 -4.61 5.48 4.98
C ILE A 62 -5.93 4.84 5.43
N PRO A 63 -6.47 5.13 6.63
CA PRO A 63 -7.83 4.73 7.01
C PRO A 63 -8.89 5.27 6.04
N PHE A 64 -8.71 6.50 5.55
CA PHE A 64 -9.58 7.10 4.53
C PHE A 64 -9.52 6.33 3.20
N LEU A 65 -8.32 5.95 2.77
CA LEU A 65 -8.09 5.10 1.60
C LEU A 65 -8.79 3.74 1.74
N PHE A 66 -8.70 3.11 2.91
CA PHE A 66 -9.41 1.87 3.21
C PHE A 66 -10.92 2.04 3.12
N ALA A 67 -11.48 3.08 3.74
CA ALA A 67 -12.91 3.36 3.72
C ALA A 67 -13.42 3.60 2.29
N ILE A 68 -12.62 4.29 1.46
CA ILE A 68 -12.87 4.46 0.02
C ILE A 68 -12.93 3.08 -0.68
N GLN A 69 -11.90 2.25 -0.49
CA GLN A 69 -11.81 0.94 -1.14
C GLN A 69 -13.03 0.09 -0.83
N MET A 70 -13.40 0.01 0.44
CA MET A 70 -14.54 -0.79 0.90
C MET A 70 -15.88 -0.24 0.42
N SER A 71 -16.04 1.09 0.40
CA SER A 71 -17.25 1.73 -0.11
C SER A 71 -17.45 1.48 -1.61
N ILE A 72 -16.38 1.56 -2.41
CA ILE A 72 -16.42 1.21 -3.84
C ILE A 72 -16.78 -0.27 -4.01
N SER A 73 -16.14 -1.17 -3.26
CA SER A 73 -16.41 -2.60 -3.37
C SER A 73 -17.85 -2.94 -2.98
N SER A 74 -18.37 -2.34 -1.90
CA SER A 74 -19.76 -2.49 -1.47
C SER A 74 -20.75 -1.97 -2.53
N TYR A 75 -20.44 -0.84 -3.16
CA TYR A 75 -21.24 -0.28 -4.24
C TYR A 75 -21.31 -1.20 -5.46
N LYS A 76 -20.17 -1.76 -5.89
CA LYS A 76 -20.13 -2.75 -6.97
C LYS A 76 -20.92 -4.02 -6.63
N GLY A 77 -21.02 -4.35 -5.34
CA GLY A 77 -21.87 -5.42 -4.82
C GLY A 77 -23.36 -5.10 -4.77
N GLY A 78 -23.79 -3.90 -5.19
CA GLY A 78 -25.19 -3.47 -5.26
C GLY A 78 -25.67 -2.60 -4.10
N ALA A 79 -24.81 -2.29 -3.12
CA ALA A 79 -25.17 -1.38 -2.03
C ALA A 79 -25.17 0.10 -2.49
N PRO A 80 -25.96 0.99 -1.89
CA PRO A 80 -25.90 2.41 -2.20
C PRO A 80 -24.62 3.05 -1.65
N LEU A 81 -24.00 3.94 -2.43
CA LEU A 81 -22.95 4.84 -1.92
C LEU A 81 -23.57 5.83 -0.94
N SER A 82 -23.12 5.81 0.32
CA SER A 82 -23.57 6.74 1.34
C SER A 82 -22.45 7.09 2.32
N ASN A 83 -22.51 8.30 2.88
CA ASN A 83 -21.57 8.72 3.92
C ASN A 83 -21.62 7.79 5.15
N ARG A 84 -22.80 7.24 5.46
CA ARG A 84 -22.97 6.28 6.56
C ARG A 84 -22.13 5.02 6.35
N VAL A 85 -22.15 4.45 5.14
CA VAL A 85 -21.34 3.27 4.81
C VAL A 85 -19.85 3.62 4.85
N PHE A 86 -19.47 4.77 4.32
CA PHE A 86 -18.10 5.26 4.34
C PHE A 86 -17.54 5.38 5.77
N PHE A 87 -18.23 6.13 6.64
CA PHE A 87 -17.78 6.34 8.01
C PHE A 87 -17.85 5.06 8.86
N HIS A 88 -18.76 4.14 8.54
CA HIS A 88 -18.75 2.81 9.15
C HIS A 88 -17.44 2.08 8.83
N PHE A 89 -17.03 1.99 7.56
CA PHE A 89 -15.74 1.39 7.21
C PHE A 89 -14.55 2.14 7.81
N PHE A 90 -14.59 3.47 7.84
CA PHE A 90 -13.55 4.26 8.50
C PHE A 90 -13.40 3.86 9.98
N GLY A 91 -14.51 3.69 10.70
CA GLY A 91 -14.51 3.22 12.10
C GLY A 91 -14.01 1.78 12.25
N LEU A 92 -14.40 0.87 11.34
CA LEU A 92 -13.95 -0.53 11.36
C LEU A 92 -12.42 -0.68 11.26
N TYR A 93 -11.73 0.28 10.63
CA TYR A 93 -10.27 0.24 10.54
C TYR A 93 -9.57 0.34 11.91
N PHE A 94 -10.18 1.08 12.84
CA PHE A 94 -9.62 1.34 14.18
C PHE A 94 -10.15 0.42 15.26
N ASN A 95 -11.24 -0.31 15.02
CA ASN A 95 -11.83 -1.17 16.03
C ASN A 95 -11.06 -2.50 16.12
N PRO A 96 -10.36 -2.80 17.23
CA PRO A 96 -9.55 -4.02 17.39
C PRO A 96 -10.38 -5.31 17.40
N ASN A 97 -11.68 -5.21 17.70
CA ASN A 97 -12.60 -6.35 17.74
C ASN A 97 -13.14 -6.70 16.36
N GLU A 98 -12.91 -5.85 15.36
CA GLU A 98 -13.45 -6.03 14.02
C GLU A 98 -12.44 -6.72 13.11
N PRO A 99 -12.92 -7.50 12.10
CA PRO A 99 -12.06 -8.26 11.23
C PRO A 99 -11.17 -7.37 10.37
N PHE A 100 -11.39 -6.06 10.28
CA PHE A 100 -10.61 -5.12 9.45
C PHE A 100 -9.54 -4.32 10.21
N PHE A 101 -9.36 -4.55 11.51
CA PHE A 101 -8.37 -3.82 12.29
C PHE A 101 -6.98 -3.86 11.65
N GLY A 102 -6.41 -2.66 11.42
CA GLY A 102 -5.05 -2.49 10.91
C GLY A 102 -4.74 -3.28 9.64
N VAL A 103 -5.73 -3.49 8.77
CA VAL A 103 -5.65 -4.42 7.62
C VAL A 103 -4.53 -4.09 6.64
N TYR A 104 -4.15 -2.81 6.52
CA TYR A 104 -3.05 -2.35 5.68
C TYR A 104 -1.67 -2.39 6.37
N ARG A 105 -1.61 -2.68 7.68
CA ARG A 105 -0.38 -2.66 8.47
C ARG A 105 0.44 -1.37 8.29
N VAL A 106 -0.26 -0.24 8.22
CA VAL A 106 0.31 1.06 7.84
C VAL A 106 1.51 1.45 8.68
N TRP A 107 1.47 1.23 10.00
CA TRP A 107 2.58 1.54 10.89
C TRP A 107 3.84 0.75 10.56
N LEU A 108 3.70 -0.54 10.24
CA LEU A 108 4.83 -1.36 9.84
C LEU A 108 5.39 -0.92 8.49
N ALA A 109 4.52 -0.59 7.52
CA ALA A 109 4.94 -0.07 6.22
C ALA A 109 5.66 1.28 6.36
N PHE A 110 5.11 2.17 7.18
CA PHE A 110 5.66 3.49 7.49
C PHE A 110 7.03 3.38 8.16
N LEU A 111 7.16 2.59 9.24
CA LEU A 111 8.42 2.39 9.95
C LEU A 111 9.49 1.79 9.05
N LYS A 112 9.15 0.82 8.21
CA LYS A 112 10.09 0.23 7.25
C LYS A 112 10.51 1.23 6.17
N ALA A 113 9.59 2.03 5.65
CA ALA A 113 9.90 3.08 4.67
C ALA A 113 10.77 4.17 5.28
N PHE A 114 10.49 4.57 6.52
CA PHE A 114 11.30 5.52 7.29
C PHE A 114 12.70 4.98 7.55
N LEU A 115 12.83 3.72 7.96
CA LEU A 115 14.13 3.06 8.12
C LEU A 115 14.89 2.98 6.78
N THR A 116 14.18 2.64 5.70
CA THR A 116 14.75 2.61 4.33
C THR A 116 15.25 3.99 3.93
N PHE A 117 14.47 5.04 4.20
CA PHE A 117 14.86 6.42 3.95
C PHE A 117 16.17 6.76 4.68
N TRP A 118 16.27 6.49 5.98
CA TRP A 118 17.48 6.79 6.76
C TRP A 118 18.70 5.99 6.31
N LEU A 119 18.52 4.70 6.01
CA LEU A 119 19.62 3.86 5.50
C LEU A 119 20.14 4.38 4.15
N LEU A 120 19.23 4.78 3.26
CA LEU A 120 19.60 5.36 1.97
C LEU A 120 20.22 6.75 2.14
N LEU A 121 19.67 7.58 3.02
CA LEU A 121 20.19 8.91 3.32
C LEU A 121 21.64 8.81 3.80
N PHE A 122 21.92 7.88 4.71
CA PHE A 122 23.27 7.61 5.20
C PHE A 122 24.19 7.07 4.10
N GLY A 123 23.77 6.01 3.38
CA GLY A 123 24.61 5.36 2.36
C GLY A 123 24.92 6.27 1.17
N ILE A 124 23.91 6.97 0.66
CA ILE A 124 24.03 7.92 -0.44
C ILE A 124 24.81 9.16 0.03
N GLY A 125 24.51 9.66 1.24
CA GLY A 125 25.22 10.79 1.84
C GLY A 125 26.71 10.54 2.00
N LEU A 126 27.11 9.40 2.56
CA LEU A 126 28.52 9.01 2.69
C LEU A 126 29.19 8.88 1.32
N SER A 127 28.54 8.21 0.38
CA SER A 127 29.09 8.01 -0.96
C SER A 127 29.28 9.34 -1.70
N PHE A 128 28.27 10.21 -1.67
CA PHE A 128 28.34 11.53 -2.27
C PHE A 128 29.40 12.39 -1.57
N SER A 129 29.45 12.40 -0.24
CA SER A 129 30.46 13.16 0.50
C SER A 129 31.88 12.69 0.17
N GLY A 130 32.11 11.38 0.07
CA GLY A 130 33.41 10.83 -0.30
C GLY A 130 33.84 11.22 -1.72
N ILE A 131 32.93 11.09 -2.69
CA ILE A 131 33.20 11.50 -4.09
C ILE A 131 33.38 13.02 -4.17
N GLY A 132 32.46 13.79 -3.63
CA GLY A 132 32.48 15.25 -3.64
C GLY A 132 33.75 15.81 -2.99
N ASN A 133 34.19 15.27 -1.86
CA ASN A 133 35.42 15.71 -1.22
C ASN A 133 36.68 15.41 -2.06
N ALA A 134 36.65 14.38 -2.90
CA ALA A 134 37.75 14.00 -3.77
C ALA A 134 37.76 14.74 -5.12
N THR A 135 36.58 15.05 -5.67
CA THR A 135 36.46 15.54 -7.05
C THR A 135 35.91 16.97 -7.17
N TRP A 136 35.38 17.55 -6.09
CA TRP A 136 34.73 18.85 -6.10
C TRP A 136 35.35 19.78 -5.04
N PRO A 137 36.34 20.62 -5.42
CA PRO A 137 37.09 21.47 -4.49
C PRO A 137 36.20 22.40 -3.65
N GLU A 138 35.20 23.05 -4.28
CA GLU A 138 34.31 23.97 -3.58
C GLU A 138 33.45 23.25 -2.53
N PHE A 139 33.07 21.99 -2.77
CA PHE A 139 32.39 21.18 -1.77
C PHE A 139 33.31 20.73 -0.64
N SER A 140 34.56 20.36 -0.94
CA SER A 140 35.55 20.02 0.08
C SER A 140 35.81 21.20 1.02
N GLU A 141 35.98 22.40 0.47
CA GLU A 141 36.14 23.63 1.25
C GLU A 141 34.90 23.95 2.07
N ALA A 142 33.71 23.87 1.45
CA ALA A 142 32.46 24.11 2.14
C ALA A 142 32.23 23.12 3.30
N LEU A 143 32.56 21.85 3.11
CA LEU A 143 32.43 20.83 4.13
C LEU A 143 33.41 21.06 5.29
N LYS A 144 34.66 21.45 5.00
CA LYS A 144 35.65 21.80 6.05
C LYS A 144 35.18 23.00 6.88
N HIS A 145 34.68 24.05 6.22
CA HIS A 145 34.15 25.22 6.90
C HIS A 145 32.93 24.87 7.75
N PHE A 146 32.01 24.05 7.21
CA PHE A 146 30.86 23.55 7.95
C PHE A 146 31.28 22.78 9.21
N THR A 147 32.23 21.85 9.12
CA THR A 147 32.74 21.11 10.29
C THR A 147 33.35 22.04 11.33
N SER A 148 34.14 23.04 10.88
CA SER A 148 34.69 24.06 11.79
C SER A 148 33.60 24.85 12.53
N LEU A 149 32.51 25.20 11.84
CA LEU A 149 31.36 25.87 12.46
C LEU A 149 30.60 24.96 13.43
N VAL A 150 30.50 23.67 13.15
CA VAL A 150 29.88 22.69 14.07
C VAL A 150 30.71 22.56 15.36
N ASP A 151 32.03 22.60 15.25
CA ASP A 151 32.94 22.42 16.39
C ASP A 151 33.06 23.68 17.27
N SER A 152 32.94 24.87 16.69
CA SER A 152 33.29 26.14 17.36
C SER A 152 32.28 27.27 17.22
N GLY A 153 31.32 27.14 16.31
CA GLY A 153 30.31 28.15 16.03
C GLY A 153 29.02 27.96 16.81
N SER A 154 28.10 28.91 16.65
CA SER A 154 26.75 28.80 17.18
C SER A 154 25.85 27.95 16.26
N ALA A 155 24.78 27.37 16.80
CA ALA A 155 23.80 26.63 16.00
C ALA A 155 23.20 27.48 14.86
N GLN A 156 23.05 28.79 15.07
CA GLN A 156 22.54 29.70 14.06
C GLN A 156 23.52 29.88 12.90
N GLU A 157 24.81 30.05 13.19
CA GLU A 157 25.86 30.18 12.16
C GLU A 157 25.96 28.92 11.29
N VAL A 158 25.81 27.74 11.91
CA VAL A 158 25.77 26.47 11.18
C VAL A 158 24.58 26.41 10.21
N VAL A 159 23.39 26.80 10.68
CA VAL A 159 22.16 26.82 9.87
C VAL A 159 22.26 27.84 8.74
N ASP A 160 22.74 29.04 9.03
CA ASP A 160 22.89 30.11 8.03
C ASP A 160 23.89 29.70 6.95
N TYR A 161 25.02 29.09 7.34
CA TYR A 161 26.00 28.60 6.39
C TYR A 161 25.47 27.45 5.53
N LEU A 162 24.76 26.49 6.12
CA LEU A 162 24.16 25.38 5.40
C LEU A 162 23.14 25.86 4.36
N ASN A 163 22.35 26.89 4.69
CA ASN A 163 21.37 27.48 3.78
C ASN A 163 21.98 28.46 2.76
N GLY A 164 23.17 28.99 3.00
CA GLY A 164 23.87 29.90 2.09
C GLY A 164 24.85 29.21 1.14
N SER A 165 25.34 28.01 1.49
CA SER A 165 26.35 27.28 0.73
C SER A 165 25.71 26.46 -0.40
N MET A 166 25.87 26.92 -1.64
CA MET A 166 25.37 26.19 -2.83
C MET A 166 25.88 24.74 -2.91
N PRO A 167 27.16 24.43 -2.60
CA PRO A 167 27.63 23.04 -2.56
C PRO A 167 26.89 22.15 -1.55
N LEU A 168 26.67 22.65 -0.33
CA LEU A 168 25.98 21.90 0.72
C LEU A 168 24.48 21.77 0.43
N LEU A 169 23.86 22.80 -0.14
CA LEU A 169 22.47 22.74 -0.60
C LEU A 169 22.30 21.70 -1.72
N LEU A 170 23.21 21.64 -2.69
CA LEU A 170 23.16 20.64 -3.76
C LEU A 170 23.30 19.23 -3.18
N PHE A 171 24.26 19.04 -2.28
CA PHE A 171 24.44 17.79 -1.53
C PHE A 171 23.16 17.37 -0.82
N GLN A 172 22.57 18.26 -0.01
CA GLN A 172 21.32 17.99 0.71
C GLN A 172 20.19 17.60 -0.25
N LYS A 173 19.99 18.37 -1.34
CA LYS A 173 18.94 18.10 -2.32
C LYS A 173 19.11 16.75 -3.00
N VAL A 174 20.32 16.44 -3.50
CA VAL A 174 20.59 15.16 -4.18
C VAL A 174 20.39 13.99 -3.21
N VAL A 175 21.01 14.04 -2.03
CA VAL A 175 20.95 12.94 -1.06
C VAL A 175 19.51 12.71 -0.59
N MET A 176 18.77 13.78 -0.26
CA MET A 176 17.38 13.64 0.17
C MET A 176 16.45 13.15 -0.94
N LEU A 177 16.55 13.68 -2.17
CA LEU A 177 15.69 13.24 -3.28
C LEU A 177 15.96 11.80 -3.70
N SER A 178 17.23 11.41 -3.80
CA SER A 178 17.63 10.05 -4.14
C SER A 178 17.24 9.05 -3.05
N SER A 179 17.07 9.49 -1.80
CA SER A 179 16.57 8.66 -0.70
C SER A 179 15.04 8.64 -0.62
N LEU A 180 14.38 9.78 -0.89
CA LEU A 180 12.93 9.96 -0.78
C LEU A 180 12.17 9.12 -1.80
N LEU A 181 12.64 9.07 -3.05
CA LEU A 181 11.98 8.31 -4.12
C LEU A 181 11.84 6.81 -3.79
N PRO A 182 12.92 6.06 -3.52
CA PRO A 182 12.84 4.65 -3.17
C PRO A 182 12.11 4.40 -1.85
N ALA A 183 12.23 5.27 -0.85
CA ALA A 183 11.48 5.15 0.40
C ALA A 183 9.96 5.33 0.18
N SER A 184 9.58 6.33 -0.63
CA SER A 184 8.18 6.58 -1.01
C SER A 184 7.62 5.41 -1.82
N TYR A 185 8.40 4.89 -2.77
CA TYR A 185 8.04 3.69 -3.51
C TYR A 185 7.84 2.48 -2.58
N PHE A 186 8.75 2.26 -1.64
CA PHE A 186 8.64 1.16 -0.68
C PHE A 186 7.39 1.30 0.20
N PHE A 187 7.08 2.50 0.67
CA PHE A 187 5.86 2.78 1.44
C PHE A 187 4.61 2.47 0.62
N VAL A 188 4.48 3.07 -0.56
CA VAL A 188 3.34 2.90 -1.46
C VAL A 188 3.19 1.42 -1.81
N HIS A 189 4.27 0.75 -2.20
CA HIS A 189 4.27 -0.68 -2.51
C HIS A 189 3.79 -1.53 -1.33
N SER A 190 4.31 -1.27 -0.12
CA SER A 190 3.95 -2.04 1.08
C SER A 190 2.46 -1.89 1.42
N VAL A 191 1.93 -0.67 1.35
CA VAL A 191 0.50 -0.41 1.55
C VAL A 191 -0.31 -1.06 0.43
N SER A 192 0.10 -0.89 -0.83
CA SER A 192 -0.58 -1.42 -2.02
C SER A 192 -0.70 -2.93 -2.03
N VAL A 193 0.32 -3.67 -1.56
CA VAL A 193 0.21 -5.13 -1.42
C VAL A 193 -0.79 -5.50 -0.32
N CYS A 194 -0.83 -4.74 0.77
CA CYS A 194 -1.76 -4.98 1.87
C CYS A 194 -3.21 -4.59 1.54
N THR A 195 -3.47 -3.84 0.46
CA THR A 195 -4.86 -3.57 0.00
C THR A 195 -5.54 -4.80 -0.60
N LEU A 196 -4.80 -5.88 -0.84
CA LEU A 196 -5.40 -7.19 -1.16
C LEU A 196 -6.15 -7.79 0.04
N ASN A 197 -5.68 -7.48 1.25
CA ASN A 197 -6.14 -8.10 2.49
C ASN A 197 -7.64 -7.87 2.75
N PRO A 198 -8.22 -6.67 2.62
CA PRO A 198 -9.66 -6.49 2.81
C PRO A 198 -10.53 -7.39 1.93
N TYR A 199 -10.14 -7.61 0.66
CA TYR A 199 -10.89 -8.52 -0.22
C TYR A 199 -10.87 -9.95 0.29
N VAL A 200 -9.72 -10.41 0.79
CA VAL A 200 -9.62 -11.73 1.44
C VAL A 200 -10.44 -11.76 2.73
N ARG A 201 -10.41 -10.71 3.55
CA ARG A 201 -11.17 -10.69 4.82
C ARG A 201 -12.67 -10.68 4.61
N MET A 202 -13.17 -10.09 3.52
CA MET A 202 -14.58 -10.14 3.17
C MET A 202 -15.10 -11.57 2.94
N SER A 203 -14.25 -12.51 2.50
CA SER A 203 -14.64 -13.92 2.33
C SER A 203 -14.51 -14.77 3.60
N LEU A 204 -13.94 -14.23 4.68
CA LEU A 204 -13.67 -14.95 5.93
C LEU A 204 -14.75 -14.78 7.02
N ALA A 205 -15.94 -14.28 6.65
CA ALA A 205 -17.16 -14.29 7.48
C ALA A 205 -16.98 -13.93 8.98
N GLY A 206 -16.32 -12.81 9.28
CA GLY A 206 -16.18 -12.33 10.67
C GLY A 206 -15.05 -13.00 11.47
N ALA A 207 -14.15 -13.75 10.83
CA ALA A 207 -12.97 -14.29 11.50
C ALA A 207 -12.18 -13.20 12.25
N PRO A 208 -11.70 -13.46 13.49
CA PRO A 208 -10.91 -12.49 14.24
C PRO A 208 -9.71 -11.99 13.44
N ALA A 209 -9.35 -10.71 13.61
CA ALA A 209 -8.30 -10.07 12.81
C ALA A 209 -6.95 -10.83 12.83
N ARG A 210 -6.63 -11.54 13.93
CA ARG A 210 -5.42 -12.38 14.03
C ARG A 210 -5.48 -13.60 13.10
N VAL A 211 -6.61 -14.29 13.06
CA VAL A 211 -6.83 -15.47 12.20
C VAL A 211 -6.81 -15.03 10.74
N ALA A 212 -7.55 -13.96 10.40
CA ALA A 212 -7.57 -13.42 9.05
C ALA A 212 -6.17 -12.99 8.57
N ASN A 213 -5.35 -12.41 9.45
CA ASN A 213 -3.97 -12.07 9.16
C ASN A 213 -3.08 -13.29 8.90
N SER A 214 -3.29 -14.38 9.65
CA SER A 214 -2.56 -15.63 9.44
C SER A 214 -2.91 -16.23 8.08
N ILE A 215 -4.21 -16.28 7.76
CA ILE A 215 -4.70 -16.79 6.48
C ILE A 215 -4.15 -15.98 5.32
N PHE A 216 -4.20 -14.65 5.41
CA PHE A 216 -3.63 -13.76 4.41
C PHE A 216 -2.12 -14.00 4.25
N ALA A 217 -1.36 -14.05 5.35
CA ALA A 217 0.08 -14.22 5.28
C ALA A 217 0.49 -15.57 4.69
N GLY A 218 -0.19 -16.65 5.06
CA GLY A 218 0.09 -18.00 4.54
C GLY A 218 -0.34 -18.19 3.08
N GLY A 219 -1.56 -17.78 2.75
CA GLY A 219 -2.06 -17.80 1.37
C GLY A 219 -1.22 -16.92 0.46
N PHE A 220 -0.79 -15.75 0.91
CA PHE A 220 0.10 -14.89 0.13
C PHE A 220 1.47 -15.53 -0.12
N ARG A 221 2.04 -16.25 0.87
CA ARG A 221 3.34 -16.94 0.69
C ARG A 221 3.27 -18.02 -0.40
N SER A 222 2.17 -18.77 -0.49
CA SER A 222 2.04 -19.85 -1.49
C SER A 222 1.93 -19.34 -2.92
N VAL A 223 1.42 -18.12 -3.13
CA VAL A 223 1.27 -17.51 -4.48
C VAL A 223 2.19 -16.33 -4.73
N ARG A 224 3.12 -16.03 -3.83
CA ARG A 224 3.92 -14.80 -3.83
C ARG A 224 4.55 -14.50 -5.19
N HIS A 225 5.20 -15.49 -5.79
CA HIS A 225 5.94 -15.30 -7.05
C HIS A 225 5.00 -15.00 -8.23
N SER A 226 3.93 -15.78 -8.40
CA SER A 226 2.96 -15.57 -9.48
C SER A 226 2.19 -14.26 -9.29
N LEU A 227 1.78 -13.97 -8.06
CA LEU A 227 1.09 -12.74 -7.70
C LEU A 227 1.95 -11.51 -8.01
N TYR A 228 3.23 -11.48 -7.60
CA TYR A 228 4.09 -10.33 -7.90
C TYR A 228 4.32 -10.12 -9.39
N LYS A 229 4.46 -11.20 -10.16
CA LYS A 229 4.61 -11.12 -11.62
C LYS A 229 3.42 -10.40 -12.26
N GLU A 230 2.21 -10.74 -11.85
CA GLU A 230 0.99 -10.11 -12.37
C GLU A 230 0.78 -8.70 -11.81
N TYR A 231 1.04 -8.52 -10.52
CA TYR A 231 0.99 -7.23 -9.82
C TYR A 231 1.85 -6.18 -10.53
N TYR A 232 3.14 -6.47 -10.76
CA TYR A 232 4.03 -5.52 -11.40
C TYR A 232 3.67 -5.28 -12.87
N LYS A 233 3.26 -6.32 -13.59
CA LYS A 233 2.80 -6.18 -14.98
C LYS A 233 1.56 -5.30 -15.10
N ALA A 234 0.66 -5.35 -14.12
CA ALA A 234 -0.55 -4.53 -14.12
C ALA A 234 -0.34 -3.12 -13.54
N LEU A 235 0.60 -2.96 -12.60
CA LEU A 235 0.73 -1.74 -11.80
C LEU A 235 1.97 -0.89 -12.09
N TYR A 236 2.79 -1.24 -13.09
CA TYR A 236 3.99 -0.47 -13.43
C TYR A 236 3.71 1.01 -13.71
N LEU A 237 2.53 1.34 -14.28
CA LEU A 237 2.13 2.72 -14.55
C LEU A 237 2.04 3.54 -13.25
N GLY A 238 1.62 2.93 -12.12
CA GLY A 238 1.61 3.59 -10.83
C GLY A 238 3.01 4.02 -10.38
N VAL A 239 4.04 3.24 -10.70
CA VAL A 239 5.45 3.60 -10.42
C VAL A 239 5.90 4.78 -11.28
N ILE A 240 5.54 4.77 -12.56
CA ILE A 240 5.83 5.90 -13.46
C ILE A 240 5.16 7.17 -12.95
N LEU A 241 3.87 7.09 -12.58
CA LEU A 241 3.11 8.23 -12.06
C LEU A 241 3.66 8.73 -10.72
N LEU A 242 4.16 7.85 -9.86
CA LEU A 242 4.87 8.23 -8.64
C LEU A 242 6.14 9.03 -8.95
N VAL A 243 6.98 8.54 -9.87
CA VAL A 243 8.23 9.23 -10.28
C VAL A 243 7.92 10.58 -10.91
N VAL A 244 6.97 10.63 -11.85
CA VAL A 244 6.55 11.87 -12.53
C VAL A 244 5.96 12.86 -11.54
N GLY A 245 5.10 12.39 -10.64
CA GLY A 245 4.47 13.23 -9.62
C GLY A 245 5.49 13.81 -8.64
N LEU A 246 6.40 13.00 -8.13
CA LEU A 246 7.51 13.47 -7.28
C LEU A 246 8.36 14.49 -8.03
N GLY A 247 8.80 14.18 -9.26
CA GLY A 247 9.64 15.08 -10.06
C GLY A 247 8.97 16.41 -10.37
N ALA A 248 7.69 16.39 -10.74
CA ALA A 248 6.90 17.60 -10.97
C ALA A 248 6.78 18.44 -9.69
N GLY A 249 6.52 17.80 -8.55
CA GLY A 249 6.40 18.49 -7.27
C GLY A 249 7.73 19.08 -6.78
N VAL A 250 8.87 18.40 -6.99
CA VAL A 250 10.20 18.96 -6.72
C VAL A 250 10.50 20.16 -7.60
N THR A 251 10.18 20.06 -8.89
CA THR A 251 10.39 21.15 -9.87
C THR A 251 9.58 22.37 -9.47
N LEU A 252 8.28 22.21 -9.21
CA LEU A 252 7.41 23.29 -8.75
C LEU A 252 7.85 23.84 -7.38
N GLY A 253 8.22 22.97 -6.44
CA GLY A 253 8.70 23.39 -5.13
C GLY A 253 9.97 24.23 -5.21
N SER A 254 10.91 23.83 -6.05
CA SER A 254 12.15 24.59 -6.26
C SER A 254 11.92 25.96 -6.90
N LEU A 255 10.81 26.15 -7.63
CA LEU A 255 10.41 27.44 -8.19
C LEU A 255 9.69 28.34 -7.16
N LEU A 256 9.03 27.74 -6.16
CA LEU A 256 8.20 28.45 -5.19
C LEU A 256 8.90 28.76 -3.87
N THR A 257 9.90 27.96 -3.49
CA THR A 257 10.58 28.08 -2.19
C THR A 257 12.00 27.53 -2.24
N LEU A 258 12.85 28.08 -1.37
CA LEU A 258 14.21 27.57 -1.13
C LEU A 258 14.27 26.63 0.08
N ALA A 259 13.22 26.59 0.92
CA ALA A 259 13.18 25.77 2.12
C ALA A 259 13.08 24.27 1.73
N PRO A 260 14.09 23.43 2.05
CA PRO A 260 14.12 22.04 1.61
C PRO A 260 12.88 21.24 2.02
N GLU A 261 12.41 21.41 3.26
CA GLU A 261 11.24 20.73 3.80
C GLU A 261 9.97 20.95 2.96
N GLN A 262 9.74 22.19 2.54
CA GLN A 262 8.60 22.58 1.74
C GLN A 262 8.67 22.00 0.32
N ILE A 263 9.88 21.91 -0.26
CA ILE A 263 10.09 21.25 -1.56
C ILE A 263 9.69 19.77 -1.49
N TYR A 264 10.04 19.07 -0.41
CA TYR A 264 9.68 17.66 -0.25
C TYR A 264 8.17 17.45 -0.05
N ILE A 265 7.51 18.36 0.66
CA ILE A 265 6.05 18.32 0.81
C ILE A 265 5.36 18.54 -0.53
N LEU A 266 5.86 19.46 -1.35
CA LEU A 266 5.37 19.67 -2.71
C LEU A 266 5.66 18.48 -3.63
N ALA A 267 6.80 17.79 -3.45
CA ALA A 267 7.08 16.51 -4.11
C ALA A 267 6.00 15.46 -3.77
N LEU A 268 5.70 15.28 -2.48
CA LEU A 268 4.65 14.36 -2.02
C LEU A 268 3.27 14.79 -2.53
N ALA A 269 3.00 16.09 -2.67
CA ALA A 269 1.77 16.59 -3.27
C ALA A 269 1.64 16.25 -4.75
N GLY A 270 2.71 16.41 -5.52
CA GLY A 270 2.74 16.00 -6.92
C GLY A 270 2.51 14.49 -7.08
N ALA A 271 3.10 13.67 -6.20
CA ALA A 271 2.86 12.23 -6.16
C ALA A 271 1.40 11.87 -5.79
N ALA A 272 0.84 12.52 -4.77
CA ALA A 272 -0.54 12.31 -4.35
C ALA A 272 -1.52 12.67 -5.47
N LEU A 273 -1.25 13.75 -6.20
CA LEU A 273 -2.05 14.18 -7.34
C LEU A 273 -2.10 13.12 -8.45
N THR A 274 -0.93 12.65 -8.92
CA THR A 274 -0.87 11.67 -10.01
C THR A 274 -1.44 10.31 -9.58
N LEU A 275 -1.18 9.88 -8.35
CA LEU A 275 -1.68 8.61 -7.81
C LEU A 275 -3.19 8.66 -7.52
N ALA A 276 -3.77 9.80 -7.15
CA ALA A 276 -5.20 9.91 -6.90
C ALA A 276 -6.02 9.56 -8.15
N PHE A 277 -5.60 10.03 -9.34
CA PHE A 277 -6.25 9.69 -10.61
C PHE A 277 -6.04 8.23 -11.01
N TYR A 278 -4.93 7.62 -10.59
CA TYR A 278 -4.63 6.21 -10.85
C TYR A 278 -5.39 5.24 -9.93
N LEU A 279 -5.85 5.73 -8.78
CA LEU A 279 -6.38 4.92 -7.70
C LEU A 279 -7.56 3.99 -8.09
N PRO A 280 -8.53 4.40 -8.94
CA PRO A 280 -9.63 3.51 -9.28
C PRO A 280 -9.19 2.33 -10.15
N TYR A 281 -8.28 2.57 -11.10
CA TYR A 281 -7.64 1.51 -11.86
C TYR A 281 -6.89 0.54 -10.93
N PHE A 282 -6.15 1.09 -9.96
CA PHE A 282 -5.46 0.30 -8.95
C PHE A 282 -6.42 -0.61 -8.17
N PHE A 283 -7.56 -0.10 -7.68
CA PHE A 283 -8.53 -0.94 -6.96
C PHE A 283 -9.10 -2.06 -7.84
N ASN A 284 -9.39 -1.79 -9.12
CA ASN A 284 -9.84 -2.83 -10.06
C ASN A 284 -8.80 -3.94 -10.22
N VAL A 285 -7.52 -3.59 -10.31
CA VAL A 285 -6.42 -4.57 -10.39
C VAL A 285 -6.35 -5.43 -9.12
N ILE A 286 -6.39 -4.80 -7.94
CA ILE A 286 -6.29 -5.53 -6.67
C ILE A 286 -7.49 -6.46 -6.44
N GLU A 287 -8.70 -6.01 -6.77
CA GLU A 287 -9.92 -6.83 -6.70
C GLU A 287 -9.83 -8.07 -7.60
N LEU A 288 -9.33 -7.90 -8.84
CA LEU A 288 -9.11 -9.01 -9.77
C LEU A 288 -8.00 -9.97 -9.30
N LEU A 289 -6.93 -9.45 -8.71
CA LEU A 289 -5.89 -10.28 -8.10
C LEU A 289 -6.45 -11.09 -6.92
N ALA A 290 -7.27 -10.48 -6.06
CA ALA A 290 -7.90 -11.18 -4.94
C ALA A 290 -8.79 -12.32 -5.43
N THR A 291 -9.62 -12.06 -6.44
CA THR A 291 -10.51 -13.06 -7.04
C THR A 291 -9.72 -14.19 -7.70
N ARG A 292 -8.63 -13.86 -8.41
CA ARG A 292 -7.79 -14.86 -9.10
C ARG A 292 -7.11 -15.84 -8.14
N TYR A 293 -6.66 -15.35 -6.99
CA TYR A 293 -5.94 -16.14 -5.99
C TYR A 293 -6.82 -16.58 -4.80
N GLU A 294 -8.14 -16.37 -4.88
CA GLU A 294 -9.10 -16.70 -3.82
C GLU A 294 -8.96 -18.15 -3.35
N LYS A 295 -8.81 -19.09 -4.29
CA LYS A 295 -8.61 -20.51 -4.01
C LYS A 295 -7.40 -20.74 -3.09
N SER A 296 -6.27 -20.08 -3.35
CA SER A 296 -5.06 -20.26 -2.55
C SER A 296 -5.20 -19.74 -1.11
N PHE A 297 -5.93 -18.63 -0.91
CA PHE A 297 -6.25 -18.16 0.44
C PHE A 297 -7.20 -19.11 1.14
N ALA A 298 -8.22 -19.59 0.43
CA ALA A 298 -9.20 -20.51 0.98
C ALA A 298 -8.55 -21.86 1.33
N ASP A 299 -7.61 -22.36 0.54
CA ASP A 299 -6.93 -23.64 0.79
C ASP A 299 -6.03 -23.54 2.02
N TYR A 300 -5.33 -22.41 2.18
CA TYR A 300 -4.58 -22.14 3.39
C TYR A 300 -5.48 -21.99 4.63
N SER A 301 -6.68 -21.42 4.48
CA SER A 301 -7.67 -21.36 5.56
C SER A 301 -8.06 -22.75 6.07
N ILE A 302 -8.33 -23.69 5.15
CA ILE A 302 -8.62 -25.09 5.50
C ILE A 302 -7.41 -25.72 6.20
N HIS A 303 -6.22 -25.56 5.64
CA HIS A 303 -5.00 -26.11 6.24
C HIS A 303 -4.77 -25.60 7.67
N LEU A 304 -4.99 -24.31 7.92
CA LEU A 304 -4.88 -23.73 9.25
C LEU A 304 -5.93 -24.30 10.22
N ALA A 305 -7.15 -24.51 9.75
CA ALA A 305 -8.22 -25.10 10.55
C ALA A 305 -7.93 -26.58 10.88
N GLU A 306 -7.36 -27.36 9.96
CA GLU A 306 -6.91 -28.73 10.21
C GLU A 306 -5.80 -28.80 11.26
N GLN A 307 -4.81 -27.91 11.17
CA GLN A 307 -3.73 -27.82 12.15
C GLN A 307 -4.28 -27.46 13.53
N THR A 308 -5.20 -26.50 13.59
CA THR A 308 -5.82 -26.06 14.84
C THR A 308 -6.64 -27.19 15.49
N LEU A 309 -7.44 -27.92 14.70
CA LEU A 309 -8.22 -29.05 15.20
C LEU A 309 -7.32 -30.19 15.69
N SER A 310 -6.22 -30.45 14.98
CA SER A 310 -5.24 -31.47 15.39
C SER A 310 -4.57 -31.12 16.72
N GLN A 311 -4.23 -29.84 16.93
CA GLN A 311 -3.69 -29.34 18.19
C GLN A 311 -4.72 -29.46 19.32
N MET A 312 -5.97 -29.05 19.09
CA MET A 312 -7.04 -29.15 20.08
C MET A 312 -7.30 -30.59 20.54
N LYS A 313 -7.21 -31.56 19.62
CA LYS A 313 -7.31 -32.99 19.94
C LYS A 313 -6.14 -33.47 20.79
N GLN A 314 -4.92 -33.03 20.48
CA GLN A 314 -3.71 -33.38 21.24
C GLN A 314 -3.74 -32.78 22.66
N GLU A 315 -4.27 -31.57 22.80
CA GLU A 315 -4.39 -30.87 24.08
C GLU A 315 -5.64 -31.26 24.89
N HIS A 316 -6.48 -32.17 24.38
CA HIS A 316 -7.77 -32.55 24.97
C HIS A 316 -8.70 -31.37 25.29
N THR A 317 -8.60 -30.27 24.52
CA THR A 317 -9.38 -29.05 24.73
C THR A 317 -10.76 -29.09 24.07
N VAL A 318 -11.07 -30.14 23.31
CA VAL A 318 -12.33 -30.33 22.59
C VAL A 318 -12.86 -31.74 22.82
N SER A 319 -14.18 -31.86 22.99
CA SER A 319 -14.81 -33.17 23.19
C SER A 319 -14.77 -34.03 21.91
N PRO A 320 -14.82 -35.37 22.00
CA PRO A 320 -14.83 -36.24 20.82
C PRO A 320 -15.98 -35.98 19.85
N GLU A 321 -17.14 -35.53 20.36
CA GLU A 321 -18.32 -35.20 19.55
C GLU A 321 -18.14 -33.89 18.77
N GLU A 322 -17.64 -32.84 19.43
CA GLU A 322 -17.29 -31.57 18.78
C GLU A 322 -16.18 -31.77 17.76
N ALA A 323 -15.18 -32.59 18.07
CA ALA A 323 -14.09 -32.90 17.16
C ALA A 323 -14.60 -33.58 15.87
N LYS A 324 -15.54 -34.53 15.97
CA LYS A 324 -16.18 -35.16 14.80
C LYS A 324 -16.99 -34.15 13.98
N LYS A 325 -17.70 -33.25 14.65
CA LYS A 325 -18.46 -32.18 13.99
C LYS A 325 -17.53 -31.26 13.18
N TYR A 326 -16.41 -30.83 13.77
CA TYR A 326 -15.42 -30.01 13.06
C TYR A 326 -14.76 -30.75 11.90
N GLU A 327 -14.50 -32.05 12.03
CA GLU A 327 -14.01 -32.87 10.91
C GLU A 327 -15.00 -32.96 9.76
N GLN A 328 -16.30 -33.11 10.05
CA GLN A 328 -17.36 -33.10 9.04
C GLN A 328 -17.44 -31.75 8.34
N GLU A 329 -17.46 -30.65 9.10
CA GLU A 329 -17.45 -29.29 8.54
C GLU A 329 -16.23 -29.03 7.64
N LEU A 330 -15.05 -29.52 8.04
CA LEU A 330 -13.82 -29.45 7.22
C LEU A 330 -13.90 -30.30 5.96
N ALA A 331 -14.45 -31.52 6.06
CA ALA A 331 -14.63 -32.40 4.92
C ALA A 331 -15.60 -31.79 3.90
N ASP A 332 -16.68 -31.16 4.36
CA ASP A 332 -17.65 -30.49 3.51
C ASP A 332 -17.07 -29.22 2.88
N ALA A 333 -16.29 -28.44 3.62
CA ALA A 333 -15.56 -27.27 3.09
C ALA A 333 -14.55 -27.65 1.99
N LYS A 334 -13.94 -28.85 2.08
CA LYS A 334 -13.10 -29.40 1.01
C LYS A 334 -13.90 -29.84 -0.20
N LYS A 335 -15.03 -30.52 0.02
CA LYS A 335 -15.91 -31.03 -1.06
C LYS A 335 -16.58 -29.90 -1.85
N GLY A 336 -16.99 -28.83 -1.18
CA GLY A 336 -17.53 -27.61 -1.82
C GLY A 336 -16.55 -26.88 -2.74
N LYS A 337 -15.28 -27.32 -2.83
CA LYS A 337 -14.22 -26.77 -3.68
C LYS A 337 -13.69 -27.73 -4.76
N ALA A 338 -14.19 -28.96 -4.83
CA ALA A 338 -13.92 -29.78 -6.01
C ALA A 338 -14.51 -29.04 -7.23
N PRO A 339 -13.73 -28.78 -8.29
CA PRO A 339 -14.32 -28.36 -9.55
C PRO A 339 -15.38 -29.40 -9.90
N LYS A 340 -16.58 -28.97 -10.29
CA LYS A 340 -17.27 -29.75 -11.31
C LYS A 340 -16.32 -29.71 -12.50
N ASP A 341 -15.58 -30.81 -12.68
CA ASP A 341 -15.11 -31.16 -14.01
C ASP A 341 -16.40 -31.36 -14.79
N ASP A 342 -16.80 -30.32 -15.55
CA ASP A 342 -17.77 -30.47 -16.62
C ASP A 342 -17.05 -31.24 -17.73
N ASP A 343 -16.72 -32.50 -17.46
CA ASP A 343 -16.51 -33.56 -18.46
C ASP A 343 -17.87 -34.25 -18.58
N ASP A 344 -18.78 -33.63 -19.34
CA ASP A 344 -19.88 -34.29 -20.03
C ASP A 344 -20.52 -33.26 -20.97
N ASP A 345 -19.90 -33.12 -22.14
CA ASP A 345 -20.62 -32.92 -23.41
C ASP A 345 -19.86 -33.75 -24.46
N SER A 346 -19.89 -35.08 -24.26
CA SER A 346 -19.84 -36.04 -25.35
C SER A 346 -21.27 -36.44 -25.69
N ASP A 347 -21.90 -35.66 -26.57
CA ASP A 347 -22.95 -36.06 -27.52
C ASP A 347 -23.36 -34.78 -28.25
N SER A 348 -23.57 -34.73 -29.55
CA SER A 348 -23.55 -35.71 -30.62
C SER A 348 -23.70 -34.88 -31.89
N SER A 349 -23.08 -35.34 -32.97
CA SER A 349 -23.43 -35.02 -34.35
C SER A 349 -24.93 -34.74 -34.57
N ASP A 350 -25.25 -33.54 -35.05
CA ASP A 350 -25.85 -33.29 -36.37
C ASP A 350 -25.74 -31.82 -36.77
#